data_AF-A0A524NUL3-F1
#
_entry.id   AF-A0A524NUL3-F1
#
_cell.length_a   1.000
_cell.length_b   1.000
_cell.length_c   1.000
_cell.angle_alpha   90.00
_cell.angle_beta   90.00
_cell.angle_gamma   90.00
#
_symmetry.space_group_name_H-M   'P 1'
#
loop_
_entity.id
_entity.type
_entity.pdbx_description
1 polymer ?
#
loop_
_entity_poly.entity_id
_entity_poly.type
_entity_poly.pdbx_seq_one_letter_code
_entity_poly.pdbx_strand_id
1 'polypeptide(L)'
;MPVWHKASRRWVEEGKLALVEITQEQHPDRCRLFAQWQRFDWPILHDPIDVTGAVAVPIVMAIDEHGIVRSVRPNVETFEKDFLNKTFPAPGDSLPSPPSIPAKPDLSALHRGAEMLNTAQAWQQYGDALVLWAGIDENEAAIEAYRRSLQMSARDGGLHFRLGVCYRRRYESQHREDGDFQRAVDAWNRALDIDPNHYIWRRRIQQYGPRLIKPYPFYDWVDQAAREIRARGETPVELAVRPSGAEIEQPQRHFSEIGQHETAPDPDGRIHRDKARLIETEVVVVPPRIKPGESVRVHVTMRPSKTADAHWNNENEPVKLWVNALGGWKTDRQLLIAPLGERPETNESRSFEFELKSPDDAKGSVRLSTYTLYYACEGIDGTCLYLRQDIPVDVRFER
;
A
#
# COMPACT_ATOMS: atom_id res chain seq x y z
N MET A 1 -13.54 -9.57 -12.48
CA MET A 1 -14.21 -10.56 -11.62
C MET A 1 -15.74 -10.48 -11.61
N PRO A 2 -16.42 -9.30 -11.60
CA PRO A 2 -17.89 -9.26 -11.55
C PRO A 2 -18.61 -10.05 -12.66
N VAL A 3 -18.00 -10.08 -13.86
CA VAL A 3 -18.50 -10.88 -14.99
C VAL A 3 -18.51 -12.38 -14.67
N TRP A 4 -17.38 -12.92 -14.18
CA TRP A 4 -17.27 -14.33 -13.82
C TRP A 4 -18.16 -14.67 -12.62
N HIS A 5 -18.19 -13.83 -11.57
CA HIS A 5 -19.07 -14.04 -10.42
C HIS A 5 -20.53 -14.26 -10.83
N LYS A 6 -21.07 -13.32 -11.63
CA LYS A 6 -22.47 -13.41 -12.05
C LYS A 6 -22.71 -14.61 -12.96
N ALA A 7 -21.77 -14.91 -13.86
CA ALA A 7 -21.92 -15.99 -14.83
C ALA A 7 -21.78 -17.38 -14.19
N SER A 8 -20.90 -17.54 -13.18
CA SER A 8 -20.60 -18.82 -12.57
C SER A 8 -21.53 -19.23 -11.44
N ARG A 9 -22.34 -18.29 -10.91
CA ARG A 9 -23.18 -18.52 -9.73
C ARG A 9 -24.02 -19.79 -9.81
N ARG A 10 -24.75 -19.98 -10.92
CA ARG A 10 -25.57 -21.18 -11.14
C ARG A 10 -24.74 -22.47 -11.05
N TRP A 11 -23.56 -22.50 -11.67
CA TRP A 11 -22.70 -23.69 -11.69
C TRP A 11 -22.12 -24.02 -10.32
N VAL A 12 -21.83 -23.00 -9.51
CA VAL A 12 -21.37 -23.16 -8.12
C VAL A 12 -22.51 -23.69 -7.25
N GLU A 13 -23.71 -23.10 -7.34
CA GLU A 13 -24.91 -23.54 -6.59
C GLU A 13 -25.31 -24.99 -6.94
N GLU A 14 -25.16 -25.40 -8.20
CA GLU A 14 -25.41 -26.77 -8.67
C GLU A 14 -24.28 -27.76 -8.33
N GLY A 15 -23.17 -27.31 -7.72
CA GLY A 15 -22.01 -28.15 -7.39
C GLY A 15 -21.19 -28.62 -8.60
N LYS A 16 -21.37 -28.00 -9.78
CA LYS A 16 -20.66 -28.32 -11.02
C LYS A 16 -19.31 -27.62 -11.14
N LEU A 17 -19.10 -26.54 -10.39
CA LEU A 17 -17.90 -25.74 -10.43
C LEU A 17 -17.48 -25.34 -9.02
N ALA A 18 -16.23 -25.60 -8.68
CA ALA A 18 -15.58 -24.97 -7.54
C ALA A 18 -14.84 -23.71 -8.03
N LEU A 19 -14.97 -22.61 -7.30
CA LEU A 19 -14.24 -21.38 -7.58
C LEU A 19 -13.32 -21.05 -6.40
N VAL A 20 -12.09 -20.64 -6.70
CA VAL A 20 -11.15 -20.10 -5.72
C VAL A 20 -10.57 -18.83 -6.32
N GLU A 21 -10.56 -17.74 -5.56
CA GLU A 21 -9.94 -16.48 -5.96
C GLU A 21 -8.61 -16.32 -5.24
N ILE A 22 -7.62 -15.72 -5.92
CA ILE A 22 -6.38 -15.25 -5.30
C ILE A 22 -6.29 -13.75 -5.56
N THR A 23 -6.07 -12.96 -4.52
CA THR A 23 -6.03 -11.50 -4.63
C THR A 23 -4.70 -10.93 -4.16
N GLN A 24 -4.10 -10.07 -4.99
CA GLN A 24 -2.90 -9.29 -4.66
C GLN A 24 -3.27 -8.00 -3.92
N GLU A 25 -3.83 -8.16 -2.73
CA GLU A 25 -4.14 -7.09 -1.79
C GLU A 25 -3.16 -7.17 -0.61
N GLN A 26 -2.83 -6.04 -0.01
CA GLN A 26 -1.94 -5.98 1.16
C GLN A 26 -2.69 -6.29 2.47
N HIS A 27 -3.96 -5.89 2.55
CA HIS A 27 -4.77 -5.98 3.75
C HIS A 27 -5.90 -7.02 3.59
N PRO A 28 -5.89 -8.12 4.35
CA PRO A 28 -6.85 -9.21 4.17
C PRO A 28 -8.29 -8.81 4.54
N ASP A 29 -8.46 -7.84 5.43
CA ASP A 29 -9.76 -7.26 5.81
C ASP A 29 -10.41 -6.48 4.66
N ARG A 30 -9.65 -5.79 3.80
CA ARG A 30 -10.16 -5.16 2.57
C ARG A 30 -10.72 -6.21 1.62
N CYS A 31 -10.06 -7.37 1.47
CA CYS A 31 -10.58 -8.49 0.69
C CYS A 31 -11.89 -9.01 1.27
N ARG A 32 -11.97 -9.19 2.59
CA ARG A 32 -13.17 -9.65 3.28
C ARG A 32 -14.32 -8.67 3.15
N LEU A 33 -14.06 -7.36 3.28
CA LEU A 33 -15.07 -6.31 3.08
C LEU A 33 -15.59 -6.35 1.63
N PHE A 34 -14.70 -6.47 0.65
CA PHE A 34 -15.10 -6.58 -0.76
C PHE A 34 -15.94 -7.84 -1.01
N ALA A 35 -15.51 -9.00 -0.48
CA ALA A 35 -16.25 -10.25 -0.56
C ALA A 35 -17.64 -10.15 0.06
N GLN A 36 -17.75 -9.56 1.26
CA GLN A 36 -19.02 -9.29 1.93
C GLN A 36 -19.90 -8.37 1.10
N TRP A 37 -19.33 -7.29 0.57
CA TRP A 37 -20.07 -6.31 -0.22
C TRP A 37 -20.66 -6.93 -1.48
N GLN A 38 -19.85 -7.73 -2.18
CA GLN A 38 -20.22 -8.40 -3.42
C GLN A 38 -20.95 -9.74 -3.19
N ARG A 39 -21.08 -10.22 -1.95
CA ARG A 39 -21.66 -11.51 -1.57
C ARG A 39 -20.98 -12.69 -2.29
N PHE A 40 -19.66 -12.71 -2.30
CA PHE A 40 -18.92 -13.90 -2.73
C PHE A 40 -19.07 -15.01 -1.69
N ASP A 41 -19.42 -16.20 -2.16
CA ASP A 41 -19.69 -17.41 -1.38
C ASP A 41 -18.56 -18.47 -1.51
N TRP A 42 -17.50 -18.14 -2.24
CA TRP A 42 -16.30 -18.97 -2.40
C TRP A 42 -15.09 -18.41 -1.64
N PRO A 43 -14.07 -19.23 -1.35
CA PRO A 43 -12.85 -18.78 -0.69
C PRO A 43 -12.03 -17.80 -1.54
N ILE A 44 -11.52 -16.76 -0.88
CA ILE A 44 -10.50 -15.85 -1.42
C ILE A 44 -9.19 -16.07 -0.65
N LEU A 45 -8.15 -16.48 -1.36
CA LEU A 45 -6.79 -16.57 -0.87
C LEU A 45 -6.11 -15.21 -0.98
N HIS A 46 -5.43 -14.79 0.08
CA HIS A 46 -4.74 -13.51 0.18
C HIS A 46 -3.27 -13.67 -0.16
N ASP A 47 -2.81 -13.01 -1.23
CA ASP A 47 -1.42 -13.04 -1.71
C ASP A 47 -0.80 -11.63 -1.70
N PRO A 48 -0.38 -11.12 -0.53
CA PRO A 48 0.13 -9.74 -0.43
C PRO A 48 1.50 -9.53 -1.07
N ILE A 49 2.21 -10.62 -1.37
CA ILE A 49 3.62 -10.62 -1.77
C ILE A 49 3.87 -11.24 -3.15
N ASP A 50 2.81 -11.52 -3.90
CA ASP A 50 2.89 -12.06 -5.26
C ASP A 50 3.67 -13.39 -5.31
N VAL A 51 3.25 -14.34 -4.45
CA VAL A 51 3.73 -15.73 -4.47
C VAL A 51 3.33 -16.41 -5.77
N THR A 52 2.19 -16.04 -6.33
CA THR A 52 1.74 -16.56 -7.63
C THR A 52 2.65 -16.18 -8.80
N GLY A 53 3.46 -15.12 -8.66
CA GLY A 53 4.30 -14.59 -9.73
C GLY A 53 3.49 -14.02 -10.89
N ALA A 54 2.29 -13.51 -10.60
CA ALA A 54 1.36 -13.04 -11.61
C ALA A 54 1.80 -11.66 -12.12
N VAL A 55 2.26 -11.59 -13.37
CA VAL A 55 2.70 -10.30 -13.96
C VAL A 55 1.55 -9.33 -14.26
N ALA A 56 0.31 -9.83 -14.35
CA ALA A 56 -0.89 -9.05 -14.65
C ALA A 56 -2.17 -9.71 -14.14
N VAL A 57 -3.25 -8.92 -14.01
CA VAL A 57 -4.58 -9.38 -13.58
C VAL A 57 -5.69 -8.81 -14.45
N PRO A 58 -6.87 -9.48 -14.54
CA PRO A 58 -7.17 -10.80 -13.95
C PRO A 58 -6.57 -11.95 -14.77
N ILE A 59 -6.16 -13.02 -14.08
CA ILE A 59 -5.86 -14.34 -14.67
C ILE A 59 -6.99 -15.27 -14.28
N VAL A 60 -7.55 -15.98 -15.25
CA VAL A 60 -8.64 -16.95 -15.00
C VAL A 60 -8.17 -18.30 -15.52
N MET A 61 -8.12 -19.30 -14.63
CA MET A 61 -7.68 -20.64 -14.97
C MET A 61 -8.81 -21.63 -14.78
N ALA A 62 -8.93 -22.58 -15.72
CA ALA A 62 -9.84 -23.70 -15.64
C ALA A 62 -9.03 -24.96 -15.33
N ILE A 63 -9.28 -25.56 -14.16
CA ILE A 63 -8.59 -26.74 -13.65
C ILE A 63 -9.59 -27.89 -13.60
N ASP A 64 -9.28 -29.00 -14.26
CA ASP A 64 -10.16 -30.15 -14.35
C ASP A 64 -10.20 -30.99 -13.06
N GLU A 65 -11.01 -32.06 -13.08
CA GLU A 65 -11.19 -32.99 -11.97
C GLU A 65 -9.92 -33.75 -11.56
N HIS A 66 -8.87 -33.71 -12.39
CA HIS A 66 -7.56 -34.33 -12.13
C HIS A 66 -6.50 -33.31 -11.70
N GLY A 67 -6.87 -32.04 -11.48
CA GLY A 67 -5.94 -30.99 -11.08
C GLY A 67 -5.11 -30.42 -12.24
N ILE A 68 -5.48 -30.68 -13.49
CA ILE A 68 -4.76 -30.20 -14.67
C ILE A 68 -5.37 -28.88 -15.17
N VAL A 69 -4.50 -27.88 -15.38
CA VAL A 69 -4.88 -26.63 -16.04
C VAL A 69 -5.22 -26.91 -17.51
N ARG A 70 -6.49 -26.75 -17.90
CA ARG A 70 -6.97 -26.93 -19.28
C ARG A 70 -7.09 -25.63 -20.06
N SER A 71 -7.22 -24.50 -19.36
CA SER A 71 -7.24 -23.17 -19.98
C SER A 71 -6.74 -22.11 -19.00
N VAL A 72 -6.01 -21.13 -19.50
CA VAL A 72 -5.50 -19.96 -18.74
C VAL A 72 -6.19 -18.65 -19.11
N ARG A 73 -7.14 -18.71 -20.06
CA ARG A 73 -8.02 -17.61 -20.51
C ARG A 73 -9.34 -18.18 -21.04
N PRO A 74 -10.15 -18.87 -20.21
CA PRO A 74 -11.42 -19.40 -20.67
C PRO A 74 -12.35 -18.26 -21.14
N ASN A 75 -13.19 -18.54 -22.11
CA ASN A 75 -14.27 -17.63 -22.51
C ASN A 75 -15.51 -17.98 -21.69
N VAL A 76 -16.04 -16.99 -20.95
CA VAL A 76 -17.23 -17.17 -20.09
C VAL A 76 -18.45 -17.63 -20.88
N GLU A 77 -18.62 -17.20 -22.13
CA GLU A 77 -19.79 -17.51 -22.96
C GLU A 77 -19.79 -18.97 -23.43
N THR A 78 -18.61 -19.54 -23.67
CA THR A 78 -18.47 -20.91 -24.15
C THR A 78 -18.01 -21.89 -23.07
N PHE A 79 -17.75 -21.40 -21.85
CA PHE A 79 -17.16 -22.17 -20.75
C PHE A 79 -17.92 -23.45 -20.42
N GLU A 80 -19.25 -23.38 -20.39
CA GLU A 80 -20.09 -24.55 -20.08
C GLU A 80 -19.89 -25.66 -21.11
N LYS A 81 -19.89 -25.33 -22.40
CA LYS A 81 -19.66 -26.28 -23.49
C LYS A 81 -18.21 -26.76 -23.54
N ASP A 82 -17.27 -25.84 -23.40
CA ASP A 82 -15.87 -26.10 -23.68
C ASP A 82 -15.12 -26.73 -22.51
N PHE A 83 -15.67 -26.64 -21.30
CA PHE A 83 -15.05 -27.12 -20.07
C PHE A 83 -16.02 -27.92 -19.19
N LEU A 84 -17.12 -27.32 -18.71
CA LEU A 84 -17.99 -27.98 -17.70
C LEU A 84 -18.67 -29.25 -18.21
N ASN A 85 -19.09 -29.27 -19.48
CA ASN A 85 -19.77 -30.42 -20.09
C ASN A 85 -18.78 -31.46 -20.67
N LYS A 86 -17.48 -31.33 -20.35
CA LYS A 86 -16.46 -32.29 -20.76
C LYS A 86 -15.98 -33.11 -19.58
N THR A 87 -15.63 -34.35 -19.87
CA THR A 87 -14.83 -35.19 -18.98
C THR A 87 -13.42 -35.24 -19.57
N PHE A 88 -12.42 -35.06 -18.73
CA PHE A 88 -11.04 -35.05 -19.18
C PHE A 88 -10.40 -36.43 -18.94
N PRO A 89 -9.54 -36.89 -19.86
CA PRO A 89 -8.86 -38.17 -19.69
C PRO A 89 -7.98 -38.11 -18.45
N ALA A 90 -8.00 -39.20 -17.69
CA ALA A 90 -7.14 -39.35 -16.53
C ALA A 90 -5.67 -39.16 -16.97
N PRO A 91 -4.88 -38.44 -16.17
CA PRO A 91 -3.43 -38.41 -16.31
C PRO A 91 -2.89 -39.84 -16.20
N GLY A 92 -1.86 -40.21 -16.98
CA GLY A 92 -1.16 -41.47 -16.75
C GLY A 92 -0.48 -41.51 -15.36
N ASP A 93 0.14 -42.64 -15.02
CA ASP A 93 0.80 -42.91 -13.72
C ASP A 93 1.93 -41.93 -13.32
N SER A 94 2.18 -40.90 -14.12
CA SER A 94 3.24 -39.91 -13.95
C SER A 94 2.84 -38.69 -13.13
N LEU A 95 1.62 -38.61 -12.57
CA LEU A 95 1.30 -37.49 -11.69
C LEU A 95 1.96 -37.64 -10.32
N PRO A 96 2.48 -36.54 -9.74
CA PRO A 96 2.84 -36.52 -8.34
C PRO A 96 1.64 -36.96 -7.50
N SER A 97 1.86 -37.76 -6.46
CA SER A 97 0.82 -38.01 -5.45
C SER A 97 0.24 -36.68 -4.99
N PRO A 98 -1.09 -36.57 -4.79
CA PRO A 98 -1.69 -35.35 -4.29
C PRO A 98 -0.93 -34.92 -3.04
N PRO A 99 -0.49 -33.65 -2.94
CA PRO A 99 0.24 -33.19 -1.78
C PRO A 99 -0.58 -33.53 -0.53
N SER A 100 0.14 -33.89 0.54
CA SER A 100 -0.45 -34.01 1.88
C SER A 100 -1.35 -32.82 2.16
N ILE A 101 -2.43 -33.02 2.93
CA ILE A 101 -3.33 -31.96 3.40
C ILE A 101 -2.52 -30.70 3.72
N PRO A 102 -2.85 -29.54 3.11
CA PRO A 102 -2.08 -28.31 3.32
C PRO A 102 -1.95 -28.02 4.81
N ALA A 103 -0.73 -28.12 5.33
CA ALA A 103 -0.41 -27.80 6.72
C ALA A 103 0.34 -26.47 6.75
N LYS A 104 0.20 -25.74 7.87
CA LYS A 104 1.08 -24.60 8.15
C LYS A 104 2.54 -25.08 8.08
N PRO A 105 3.43 -24.37 7.36
CA PRO A 105 4.83 -24.77 7.28
C PRO A 105 5.50 -24.72 8.66
N ASP A 106 6.44 -25.65 8.90
CA ASP A 106 7.33 -25.58 10.06
C ASP A 106 8.35 -24.45 9.85
N LEU A 107 8.05 -23.29 10.44
CA LEU A 107 8.87 -22.09 10.33
C LEU A 107 10.29 -22.31 10.88
N SER A 108 10.44 -23.10 11.94
CA SER A 108 11.76 -23.39 12.51
C SER A 108 12.58 -24.30 11.60
N ALA A 109 11.95 -25.28 10.96
CA ALA A 109 12.63 -26.09 9.95
C ALA A 109 13.03 -25.27 8.71
N LEU A 110 12.15 -24.37 8.25
CA LEU A 110 12.48 -23.45 7.15
C LEU A 110 13.65 -22.54 7.51
N HIS A 111 13.69 -21.98 8.73
CA HIS A 111 14.81 -21.17 9.19
C HIS A 111 16.13 -21.96 9.19
N ARG A 112 16.16 -23.13 9.84
CA ARG A 112 17.36 -24.00 9.84
C ARG A 112 17.79 -24.39 8.43
N GLY A 113 16.83 -24.66 7.55
CA GLY A 113 17.08 -24.95 6.15
C GLY A 113 17.69 -23.76 5.41
N ALA A 114 17.19 -22.55 5.65
CA ALA A 114 17.73 -21.32 5.09
C ALA A 114 19.16 -21.03 5.57
N GLU A 115 19.45 -21.25 6.87
CA GLU A 115 20.81 -21.12 7.43
C GLU A 115 21.77 -22.15 6.84
N MET A 116 21.34 -23.41 6.72
CA MET A 116 22.19 -24.51 6.24
C MET A 116 22.47 -24.40 4.74
N LEU A 117 21.44 -24.16 3.93
CA LEU A 117 21.57 -24.05 2.48
C LEU A 117 22.18 -22.71 2.07
N ASN A 118 21.84 -21.64 2.81
CA ASN A 118 22.29 -20.28 2.58
C ASN A 118 22.17 -19.84 1.11
N THR A 119 21.01 -20.08 0.51
CA THR A 119 20.67 -19.67 -0.85
C THR A 119 19.57 -18.61 -0.86
N ALA A 120 19.49 -17.82 -1.94
CA ALA A 120 18.44 -16.80 -2.08
C ALA A 120 17.05 -17.42 -1.96
N GLN A 121 16.83 -18.56 -2.62
CA GLN A 121 15.57 -19.27 -2.62
C GLN A 121 15.17 -19.79 -1.23
N ALA A 122 16.11 -20.33 -0.44
CA ALA A 122 15.79 -20.84 0.89
C ALA A 122 15.39 -19.71 1.84
N TRP A 123 16.12 -18.58 1.82
CA TRP A 123 15.75 -17.39 2.58
C TRP A 123 14.43 -16.77 2.10
N GLN A 124 14.16 -16.76 0.79
CA GLN A 124 12.87 -16.33 0.26
C GLN A 124 11.73 -17.20 0.77
N GLN A 125 11.86 -18.53 0.71
CA GLN A 125 10.82 -19.46 1.17
C GLN A 125 10.51 -19.28 2.66
N TYR A 126 11.55 -19.05 3.47
CA TYR A 126 11.38 -18.72 4.88
C TYR A 126 10.64 -17.38 5.07
N GLY A 127 11.05 -16.33 4.35
CA GLY A 127 10.37 -15.02 4.36
C GLY A 127 8.91 -15.10 3.93
N ASP A 128 8.62 -15.78 2.81
CA ASP A 128 7.25 -15.97 2.29
C ASP A 128 6.38 -16.70 3.34
N ALA A 129 6.93 -17.72 4.01
CA ALA A 129 6.21 -18.44 5.06
C ALA A 129 5.91 -17.55 6.28
N LEU A 130 6.84 -16.69 6.71
CA LEU A 130 6.62 -15.77 7.82
C LEU A 130 5.49 -14.77 7.49
N VAL A 131 5.54 -14.15 6.31
CA VAL A 131 4.55 -13.16 5.86
C VAL A 131 3.14 -13.75 5.82
N LEU A 132 3.01 -14.99 5.31
CA LEU A 132 1.72 -15.65 5.08
C LEU A 132 1.16 -16.36 6.33
N TRP A 133 2.01 -16.87 7.23
CA TRP A 133 1.58 -17.78 8.30
C TRP A 133 1.90 -17.33 9.73
N ALA A 134 2.74 -16.30 9.92
CA ALA A 134 3.31 -15.97 11.23
C ALA A 134 2.84 -14.62 11.81
N GLY A 135 2.09 -13.82 11.05
CA GLY A 135 1.48 -12.58 11.54
C GLY A 135 2.41 -11.37 11.48
N ILE A 136 2.07 -10.30 12.23
CA ILE A 136 2.82 -9.03 12.20
C ILE A 136 4.04 -9.04 13.13
N ASP A 137 4.03 -9.82 14.21
CA ASP A 137 5.14 -9.89 15.16
C ASP A 137 6.41 -10.50 14.56
N GLU A 138 6.25 -11.36 13.55
CA GLU A 138 7.34 -12.02 12.83
C GLU A 138 7.78 -11.25 11.56
N ASN A 139 7.24 -10.05 11.34
CA ASN A 139 7.53 -9.25 10.15
C ASN A 139 9.00 -8.80 10.11
N GLU A 140 9.66 -8.63 11.25
CA GLU A 140 11.09 -8.31 11.30
C GLU A 140 11.95 -9.46 10.76
N ALA A 141 11.62 -10.70 11.17
CA ALA A 141 12.29 -11.88 10.65
C ALA A 141 12.08 -12.03 9.13
N ALA A 142 10.90 -11.66 8.61
CA ALA A 142 10.63 -11.65 7.18
C ALA A 142 11.47 -10.60 6.44
N ILE A 143 11.59 -9.39 7.00
CA ILE A 143 12.47 -8.33 6.46
C ILE A 143 13.92 -8.84 6.38
N GLU A 144 14.44 -9.42 7.47
CA GLU A 144 15.81 -9.95 7.48
C GLU A 144 16.00 -11.10 6.48
N ALA A 145 15.05 -12.02 6.38
CA ALA A 145 15.09 -13.11 5.41
C ALA A 145 15.15 -12.58 3.95
N TYR A 146 14.32 -11.60 3.60
CA TYR A 146 14.38 -10.99 2.27
C TYR A 146 15.67 -10.18 2.04
N ARG A 147 16.21 -9.51 3.07
CA ARG A 147 17.50 -8.81 2.97
C ARG A 147 18.64 -9.80 2.73
N ARG A 148 18.65 -10.95 3.42
CA ARG A 148 19.62 -12.04 3.18
C ARG A 148 19.49 -12.60 1.76
N SER A 149 18.27 -12.82 1.30
CA SER A 149 18.02 -13.28 -0.06
C SER A 149 18.54 -12.27 -1.10
N LEU A 150 18.30 -10.97 -0.90
CA LEU A 150 18.79 -9.89 -1.77
C LEU A 150 20.31 -9.71 -1.73
N GLN A 151 21.02 -10.09 -0.66
CA GLN A 151 22.48 -10.11 -0.65
C GLN A 151 23.04 -11.09 -1.69
N MET A 152 22.30 -12.15 -1.99
CA MET A 152 22.67 -13.18 -2.96
C MET A 152 22.11 -12.90 -4.36
N SER A 153 20.91 -12.32 -4.43
CA SER A 153 20.20 -12.00 -5.67
C SER A 153 19.75 -10.54 -5.71
N ALA A 154 20.71 -9.61 -5.78
CA ALA A 154 20.45 -8.17 -5.64
C ALA A 154 19.54 -7.58 -6.73
N ARG A 155 19.42 -8.24 -7.88
CA ARG A 155 18.59 -7.83 -9.04
C ARG A 155 17.28 -8.60 -9.16
N ASP A 156 16.84 -9.29 -8.11
CA ASP A 156 15.53 -9.95 -8.10
C ASP A 156 14.42 -8.97 -7.77
N GLY A 157 13.59 -8.62 -8.77
CA GLY A 157 12.47 -7.71 -8.60
C GLY A 157 11.40 -8.23 -7.64
N GLY A 158 11.17 -9.55 -7.62
CA GLY A 158 10.18 -10.18 -6.74
C GLY A 158 10.58 -10.08 -5.26
N LEU A 159 11.88 -10.17 -4.95
CA LEU A 159 12.41 -9.95 -3.60
C LEU A 159 12.32 -8.48 -3.17
N HIS A 160 12.60 -7.53 -4.06
CA HIS A 160 12.40 -6.10 -3.77
C HIS A 160 10.92 -5.79 -3.52
N PHE A 161 10.00 -6.38 -4.30
CA PHE A 161 8.56 -6.21 -4.09
C PHE A 161 8.10 -6.74 -2.73
N ARG A 162 8.49 -7.98 -2.39
CA ARG A 162 8.27 -8.64 -1.09
C ARG A 162 8.77 -7.80 0.08
N LEU A 163 9.99 -7.30 -0.02
CA LEU A 163 10.60 -6.46 1.01
C LEU A 163 9.82 -5.14 1.19
N GLY A 164 9.36 -4.53 0.10
CA GLY A 164 8.54 -3.32 0.17
C GLY A 164 7.20 -3.55 0.88
N VAL A 165 6.56 -4.70 0.65
CA VAL A 165 5.33 -5.10 1.37
C VAL A 165 5.60 -5.24 2.87
N CYS A 166 6.73 -5.83 3.27
CA CYS A 166 7.06 -6.00 4.68
C CYS A 166 7.35 -4.67 5.38
N TYR A 167 8.05 -3.74 4.73
CA TYR A 167 8.25 -2.40 5.28
C TYR A 167 6.93 -1.65 5.44
N ARG A 168 6.03 -1.74 4.46
CA ARG A 168 4.71 -1.09 4.58
C ARG A 168 3.86 -1.73 5.69
N ARG A 169 3.88 -3.06 5.82
CA ARG A 169 3.22 -3.76 6.94
C ARG A 169 3.76 -3.30 8.29
N ARG A 170 5.08 -3.17 8.45
CA ARG A 170 5.70 -2.68 9.68
C ARG A 170 5.29 -1.23 9.98
N TYR A 171 5.31 -0.36 8.96
CA TYR A 171 4.84 1.02 9.05
C TYR A 171 3.42 1.12 9.59
N GLU A 172 2.49 0.29 9.12
CA GLU A 172 1.09 0.31 9.53
C GLU A 172 0.83 -0.35 10.89
N SER A 173 1.85 -0.91 11.53
CA SER A 173 1.73 -1.66 12.78
C SER A 173 2.27 -0.90 13.99
N GLN A 174 2.11 -1.49 15.17
CA GLN A 174 2.74 -1.03 16.41
C GLN A 174 4.28 -1.12 16.40
N HIS A 175 4.86 -1.91 15.49
CA HIS A 175 6.30 -2.12 15.33
C HIS A 175 6.95 -1.15 14.34
N ARG A 176 6.23 -0.08 13.96
CA ARG A 176 6.71 0.94 13.02
C ARG A 176 8.11 1.44 13.37
N GLU A 177 8.94 1.58 12.36
CA GLU A 177 10.17 2.35 12.41
C GLU A 177 10.13 3.56 11.48
N ASP A 178 10.89 4.60 11.84
CA ASP A 178 11.02 5.78 11.01
C ASP A 178 11.57 5.45 9.62
N GLY A 179 10.91 6.00 8.60
CA GLY A 179 11.27 5.82 7.20
C GLY A 179 10.81 4.48 6.61
N ASP A 180 10.03 3.67 7.32
CA ASP A 180 9.49 2.42 6.76
C ASP A 180 8.70 2.65 5.49
N PHE A 181 7.87 3.70 5.44
CA PHE A 181 7.09 3.94 4.23
C PHE A 181 7.97 4.38 3.06
N GLN A 182 9.01 5.20 3.29
CA GLN A 182 9.98 5.51 2.24
C GLN A 182 10.76 4.26 1.81
N ARG A 183 11.17 3.38 2.73
CA ARG A 183 11.83 2.10 2.40
C ARG A 183 10.93 1.20 1.56
N ALA A 184 9.63 1.17 1.86
CA ALA A 184 8.64 0.44 1.06
C ALA A 184 8.56 0.97 -0.37
N VAL A 185 8.40 2.29 -0.52
CA VAL A 185 8.35 2.99 -1.81
C VAL A 185 9.63 2.74 -2.61
N ASP A 186 10.80 2.89 -1.98
CA ASP A 186 12.09 2.65 -2.64
C ASP A 186 12.23 1.20 -3.11
N ALA A 187 11.77 0.23 -2.32
CA ALA A 187 11.83 -1.18 -2.68
C ALA A 187 10.87 -1.51 -3.84
N TRP A 188 9.64 -1.01 -3.82
CA TRP A 188 8.72 -1.19 -4.95
C TRP A 188 9.21 -0.51 -6.22
N ASN A 189 9.79 0.68 -6.13
CA ASN A 189 10.40 1.35 -7.30
C ASN A 189 11.58 0.54 -7.85
N ARG A 190 12.45 0.00 -7.00
CA ARG A 190 13.52 -0.92 -7.45
C ARG A 190 12.96 -2.16 -8.16
N ALA A 191 11.87 -2.75 -7.65
CA ALA A 191 11.21 -3.87 -8.31
C ALA A 191 10.72 -3.49 -9.72
N LEU A 192 10.06 -2.34 -9.85
CA LEU A 192 9.56 -1.84 -11.13
C LEU A 192 10.69 -1.40 -12.08
N ASP A 193 11.81 -0.87 -11.57
CA ASP A 193 13.00 -0.57 -12.38
C ASP A 193 13.60 -1.84 -12.99
N ILE A 194 13.51 -2.98 -12.28
CA ILE A 194 13.98 -4.28 -12.75
C ILE A 194 13.03 -4.88 -13.80
N ASP A 195 11.72 -4.85 -13.54
CA ASP A 195 10.68 -5.25 -14.50
C ASP A 195 9.61 -4.16 -14.66
N PRO A 196 9.79 -3.23 -15.61
CA PRO A 196 8.85 -2.13 -15.81
C PRO A 196 7.49 -2.57 -16.35
N ASN A 197 7.38 -3.80 -16.88
CA ASN A 197 6.13 -4.33 -17.45
C ASN A 197 5.27 -5.06 -16.41
N HIS A 198 5.76 -5.22 -15.19
CA HIS A 198 5.01 -5.87 -14.13
C HIS A 198 3.82 -5.01 -13.67
N TYR A 199 2.62 -5.38 -14.10
CA TYR A 199 1.40 -4.60 -13.87
C TYR A 199 1.11 -4.45 -12.39
N ILE A 200 1.22 -5.52 -11.61
CA ILE A 200 0.89 -5.52 -10.17
C ILE A 200 1.81 -4.55 -9.41
N TRP A 201 3.11 -4.57 -9.67
CA TRP A 201 4.08 -3.72 -9.00
C TRP A 201 3.88 -2.25 -9.38
N ARG A 202 3.58 -1.97 -10.66
CA ARG A 202 3.21 -0.63 -11.11
C ARG A 202 1.97 -0.10 -10.38
N ARG A 203 0.93 -0.93 -10.24
CA ARG A 203 -0.29 -0.55 -9.50
C ARG A 203 -0.01 -0.27 -8.02
N ARG A 204 0.89 -1.02 -7.37
CA ARG A 204 1.30 -0.78 -5.98
C ARG A 204 1.89 0.62 -5.78
N ILE A 205 2.73 1.11 -6.70
CA ILE A 205 3.29 2.47 -6.60
C ILE A 205 2.23 3.52 -6.92
N GLN A 206 1.42 3.29 -7.96
CA GLN A 206 0.35 4.22 -8.37
C GLN A 206 -0.73 4.39 -7.29
N GLN A 207 -0.95 3.40 -6.42
CA GLN A 207 -1.80 3.50 -5.24
C GLN A 207 -1.40 4.68 -4.36
N TYR A 208 -0.09 4.89 -4.15
CA TYR A 208 0.45 5.97 -3.32
C TYR A 208 0.98 7.17 -4.12
N GLY A 209 1.04 7.06 -5.45
CA GLY A 209 1.57 8.08 -6.37
C GLY A 209 0.56 9.16 -6.79
N PRO A 210 0.98 10.06 -7.69
CA PRO A 210 0.20 11.23 -8.10
C PRO A 210 -0.97 10.88 -9.02
N ARG A 211 -2.03 11.70 -9.00
CA ARG A 211 -3.27 11.50 -9.75
C ARG A 211 -3.09 11.51 -11.27
N LEU A 212 -2.08 12.21 -11.79
CA LEU A 212 -1.78 12.26 -13.23
C LEU A 212 -1.43 10.89 -13.83
N ILE A 213 -0.87 9.99 -13.02
CA ILE A 213 -0.48 8.65 -13.47
C ILE A 213 -1.42 7.57 -12.94
N LYS A 214 -2.49 7.94 -12.21
CA LYS A 214 -3.48 7.00 -11.71
C LYS A 214 -4.39 6.54 -12.85
N PRO A 215 -4.65 5.23 -12.96
CA PRO A 215 -5.61 4.70 -13.94
C PRO A 215 -7.08 4.87 -13.52
N TYR A 216 -7.32 4.84 -12.20
CA TYR A 216 -8.60 4.79 -11.51
C TYR A 216 -8.32 4.99 -10.01
N PRO A 217 -9.33 5.39 -9.21
CA PRO A 217 -9.25 5.33 -7.74
C PRO A 217 -9.17 3.87 -7.28
N PHE A 218 -8.31 3.55 -6.31
CA PHE A 218 -8.10 2.16 -5.89
C PHE A 218 -9.16 1.68 -4.88
N TYR A 219 -9.59 2.56 -3.98
CA TYR A 219 -10.44 2.19 -2.85
C TYR A 219 -11.61 3.15 -2.57
N ASP A 220 -12.04 3.94 -3.56
CA ASP A 220 -13.24 4.81 -3.43
C ASP A 220 -14.54 4.00 -3.17
N TRP A 221 -14.52 2.71 -3.46
CA TRP A 221 -15.60 1.78 -3.16
C TRP A 221 -15.77 1.45 -1.66
N VAL A 222 -14.77 1.68 -0.80
CA VAL A 222 -14.81 1.23 0.61
C VAL A 222 -15.98 1.84 1.39
N ASP A 223 -16.19 3.15 1.26
CA ASP A 223 -17.29 3.81 1.96
C ASP A 223 -18.64 3.44 1.36
N GLN A 224 -18.70 3.25 0.04
CA GLN A 224 -19.89 2.74 -0.63
C GLN A 224 -20.25 1.35 -0.12
N ALA A 225 -19.28 0.44 -0.07
CA ALA A 225 -19.43 -0.91 0.43
C ALA A 225 -19.98 -0.91 1.86
N ALA A 226 -19.36 -0.12 2.75
CA ALA A 226 -19.80 -0.03 4.13
C ALA A 226 -21.21 0.56 4.28
N ARG A 227 -21.61 1.52 3.44
CA ARG A 227 -22.99 2.04 3.44
C ARG A 227 -24.00 1.00 2.96
N GLU A 228 -23.71 0.34 1.86
CA GLU A 228 -24.62 -0.65 1.26
C GLU A 228 -24.78 -1.90 2.12
N ILE A 229 -23.70 -2.36 2.78
CA ILE A 229 -23.78 -3.47 3.73
C ILE A 229 -24.70 -3.09 4.91
N ARG A 230 -24.53 -1.90 5.49
CA ARG A 230 -25.42 -1.42 6.58
C ARG A 230 -26.87 -1.28 6.14
N ALA A 231 -27.11 -0.79 4.92
CA ALA A 231 -28.47 -0.67 4.37
C ALA A 231 -29.20 -2.03 4.26
N ARG A 232 -28.45 -3.14 4.24
CA ARG A 232 -28.99 -4.51 4.24
C ARG A 232 -29.18 -5.11 5.64
N GLY A 233 -28.88 -4.35 6.69
CA GLY A 233 -28.96 -4.81 8.08
C GLY A 233 -27.73 -5.60 8.55
N GLU A 234 -26.63 -5.55 7.80
CA GLU A 234 -25.38 -6.24 8.13
C GLU A 234 -24.34 -5.27 8.72
N THR A 235 -23.43 -5.77 9.56
CA THR A 235 -22.27 -5.00 10.04
C THR A 235 -21.12 -5.16 9.03
N PRO A 236 -20.58 -4.06 8.46
CA PRO A 236 -19.42 -4.14 7.58
C PRO A 236 -18.19 -4.69 8.30
N VAL A 237 -17.41 -5.51 7.61
CA VAL A 237 -16.07 -5.89 8.06
C VAL A 237 -15.27 -4.65 8.42
N GLU A 238 -14.72 -4.65 9.64
CA GLU A 238 -13.87 -3.58 10.12
C GLU A 238 -12.50 -3.64 9.43
N LEU A 239 -11.98 -2.47 9.05
CA LEU A 239 -10.67 -2.34 8.46
C LEU A 239 -9.69 -1.84 9.52
N ALA A 240 -8.63 -2.62 9.78
CA ALA A 240 -7.53 -2.23 10.65
C ALA A 240 -6.80 -1.00 10.12
N VAL A 241 -6.68 -0.90 8.78
CA VAL A 241 -6.10 0.26 8.09
C VAL A 241 -7.07 0.74 7.02
N ARG A 242 -7.79 1.82 7.32
CA ARG A 242 -8.67 2.47 6.34
C ARG A 242 -7.85 3.16 5.24
N PRO A 243 -8.22 2.98 3.97
CA PRO A 243 -7.58 3.72 2.89
C PRO A 243 -7.89 5.21 3.02
N SER A 244 -6.92 6.05 2.69
CA SER A 244 -7.06 7.51 2.75
C SER A 244 -6.20 8.18 1.68
N GLY A 245 -6.41 9.49 1.50
CA GLY A 245 -5.61 10.32 0.59
C GLY A 245 -5.42 9.69 -0.79
N ALA A 246 -4.18 9.38 -1.16
CA ALA A 246 -3.81 8.86 -2.48
C ALA A 246 -4.60 7.63 -2.88
N GLU A 247 -4.95 6.78 -1.91
CA GLU A 247 -5.61 5.49 -2.15
C GLU A 247 -7.05 5.64 -2.68
N ILE A 248 -7.70 6.77 -2.37
CA ILE A 248 -9.12 7.05 -2.71
C ILE A 248 -9.30 8.18 -3.71
N GLU A 249 -8.23 8.92 -4.02
CA GLU A 249 -8.28 10.06 -4.96
C GLU A 249 -8.50 9.61 -6.42
N GLN A 250 -9.32 10.39 -7.12
CA GLN A 250 -9.65 10.16 -8.53
C GLN A 250 -8.47 10.54 -9.44
N PRO A 251 -8.29 9.85 -10.58
CA PRO A 251 -7.28 10.23 -11.56
C PRO A 251 -7.58 11.60 -12.17
N GLN A 252 -6.53 12.32 -12.56
CA GLN A 252 -6.65 13.62 -13.21
C GLN A 252 -5.98 13.62 -14.58
N ARG A 253 -6.58 14.31 -15.55
CA ARG A 253 -6.02 14.44 -16.91
C ARG A 253 -4.98 15.55 -17.02
N HIS A 254 -5.12 16.60 -16.21
CA HIS A 254 -4.26 17.78 -16.21
C HIS A 254 -3.94 18.17 -14.79
N PHE A 255 -2.73 18.71 -14.58
CA PHE A 255 -2.32 19.19 -13.27
C PHE A 255 -3.14 20.42 -12.93
N SER A 256 -3.91 20.35 -11.85
CA SER A 256 -4.79 21.43 -11.41
C SER A 256 -4.24 22.02 -10.13
N GLU A 257 -3.93 23.32 -10.17
CA GLU A 257 -3.38 24.07 -9.05
C GLU A 257 -4.53 24.67 -8.24
N ILE A 258 -4.81 24.13 -7.06
CA ILE A 258 -5.85 24.61 -6.15
C ILE A 258 -5.17 25.51 -5.11
N GLY A 259 -5.79 26.65 -4.78
CA GLY A 259 -5.31 27.50 -3.68
C GLY A 259 -4.07 28.37 -4.00
N GLN A 260 -3.72 28.59 -5.27
CA GLN A 260 -2.58 29.46 -5.70
C GLN A 260 -2.58 30.90 -5.15
N HIS A 261 -3.66 31.34 -4.51
CA HIS A 261 -3.82 32.71 -4.01
C HIS A 261 -3.96 32.76 -2.48
N GLU A 262 -3.61 31.68 -1.80
CA GLU A 262 -3.59 31.68 -0.34
C GLU A 262 -2.43 32.52 0.17
N THR A 263 -2.60 33.10 1.35
CA THR A 263 -1.53 33.88 2.00
C THR A 263 -0.76 32.96 2.92
N ALA A 264 0.58 33.00 2.83
CA ALA A 264 1.44 32.24 3.71
C ALA A 264 1.12 32.60 5.18
N PRO A 265 0.85 31.61 6.05
CA PRO A 265 0.47 31.89 7.43
C PRO A 265 1.63 32.39 8.31
N ASP A 266 2.88 32.14 7.90
CA ASP A 266 4.09 32.68 8.55
C ASP A 266 5.14 33.09 7.50
N PRO A 267 4.89 34.18 6.76
CA PRO A 267 5.71 34.57 5.61
C PRO A 267 7.13 34.97 6.01
N ASP A 268 7.25 35.58 7.20
CA ASP A 268 8.52 36.07 7.75
C ASP A 268 9.22 35.05 8.65
N GLY A 269 8.63 33.85 8.84
CA GLY A 269 9.24 32.82 9.68
C GLY A 269 9.39 33.24 11.13
N ARG A 270 8.43 33.97 11.70
CA ARG A 270 8.52 34.55 13.07
C ARG A 270 8.13 33.55 14.15
N ILE A 271 7.37 32.52 13.80
CA ILE A 271 6.93 31.50 14.76
C ILE A 271 8.14 30.68 15.25
N HIS A 272 8.13 30.35 16.54
CA HIS A 272 9.18 29.55 17.15
C HIS A 272 9.21 28.13 16.60
N ARG A 273 10.42 27.61 16.35
CA ARG A 273 10.57 26.24 15.82
C ARG A 273 10.40 25.24 16.95
N ASP A 274 9.81 24.09 16.64
CA ASP A 274 9.77 22.94 17.55
C ASP A 274 11.18 22.34 17.73
N LYS A 275 11.94 22.94 18.64
CA LYS A 275 13.28 22.46 19.01
C LYS A 275 13.23 21.25 19.94
N ALA A 276 12.13 21.10 20.69
CA ALA A 276 11.92 20.00 21.61
C ALA A 276 11.50 18.71 20.89
N ARG A 277 11.11 18.81 19.61
CA ARG A 277 10.58 17.69 18.80
C ARG A 277 9.35 17.07 19.46
N LEU A 278 8.45 17.93 19.93
CA LEU A 278 7.14 17.52 20.42
C LEU A 278 6.39 16.75 19.34
N ILE A 279 6.57 17.11 18.07
CA ILE A 279 5.98 16.39 16.95
C ILE A 279 7.06 15.77 16.05
N GLU A 280 7.00 14.44 15.94
CA GLU A 280 7.75 13.67 14.97
C GLU A 280 7.11 13.81 13.59
N THR A 281 7.93 14.07 12.57
CA THR A 281 7.47 14.24 11.19
C THR A 281 8.18 13.26 10.26
N GLU A 282 7.41 12.59 9.42
CA GLU A 282 7.89 11.70 8.37
C GLU A 282 7.40 12.18 7.00
N VAL A 283 8.32 12.29 6.04
CA VAL A 283 8.04 12.74 4.68
C VAL A 283 8.38 11.63 3.70
N VAL A 284 7.44 11.28 2.83
CA VAL A 284 7.60 10.27 1.79
C VAL A 284 7.23 10.84 0.44
N VAL A 285 8.08 10.63 -0.56
CA VAL A 285 7.87 11.13 -1.93
C VAL A 285 7.65 9.96 -2.88
N VAL A 286 6.54 9.97 -3.62
CA VAL A 286 6.12 8.90 -4.52
C VAL A 286 5.84 9.45 -5.93
N PRO A 287 6.52 8.97 -6.99
CA PRO A 287 7.73 8.14 -6.93
C PRO A 287 8.93 8.95 -6.37
N PRO A 288 9.97 8.27 -5.84
CA PRO A 288 11.14 8.90 -5.23
C PRO A 288 12.09 9.52 -6.26
N ARG A 289 11.90 9.19 -7.55
CA ARG A 289 12.63 9.74 -8.70
C ARG A 289 11.65 9.98 -9.84
N ILE A 290 11.85 11.08 -10.57
CA ILE A 290 11.02 11.48 -11.69
C ILE A 290 11.84 12.03 -12.85
N LYS A 291 11.25 12.11 -14.03
CA LYS A 291 11.75 12.93 -15.14
C LYS A 291 11.27 14.38 -15.02
N PRO A 292 11.96 15.34 -15.66
CA PRO A 292 11.49 16.72 -15.72
C PRO A 292 10.07 16.81 -16.32
N GLY A 293 9.23 17.68 -15.77
CA GLY A 293 7.84 17.84 -16.16
C GLY A 293 6.86 16.84 -15.52
N GLU A 294 7.37 15.77 -14.87
CA GLU A 294 6.52 14.82 -14.15
C GLU A 294 6.15 15.32 -12.75
N SER A 295 5.16 14.65 -12.16
CA SER A 295 4.65 14.93 -10.83
C SER A 295 5.11 13.90 -9.80
N VAL A 296 5.24 14.34 -8.56
CA VAL A 296 5.32 13.47 -7.38
C VAL A 296 4.13 13.73 -6.47
N ARG A 297 3.79 12.75 -5.65
CA ARG A 297 2.91 12.90 -4.50
C ARG A 297 3.74 12.85 -3.23
N VAL A 298 3.54 13.82 -2.36
CA VAL A 298 4.22 13.95 -1.08
C VAL A 298 3.25 13.54 0.02
N HIS A 299 3.69 12.63 0.88
CA HIS A 299 2.98 12.21 2.08
C HIS A 299 3.74 12.75 3.28
N VAL A 300 3.06 13.52 4.11
CA VAL A 300 3.60 14.03 5.37
C VAL A 300 2.78 13.43 6.50
N THR A 301 3.42 12.72 7.41
CA THR A 301 2.79 12.19 8.62
C THR A 301 3.40 12.85 9.83
N MET A 302 2.56 13.39 10.70
CA MET A 302 2.92 14.06 11.94
C MET A 302 2.37 13.29 13.13
N ARG A 303 3.21 13.04 14.12
CA ARG A 303 2.89 12.20 15.28
C ARG A 303 3.41 12.87 16.55
N PRO A 304 2.57 13.03 17.58
CA PRO A 304 3.06 13.46 18.87
C PRO A 304 4.12 12.49 19.40
N SER A 305 5.23 13.03 19.88
CA SER A 305 6.35 12.24 20.36
C SER A 305 6.00 11.56 21.68
N LYS A 306 6.11 10.24 21.69
CA LYS A 306 5.96 9.46 22.93
C LYS A 306 7.07 9.76 23.93
N THR A 307 8.28 10.07 23.45
CA THR A 307 9.41 10.37 24.33
C THR A 307 9.27 11.70 25.05
N ALA A 308 8.60 12.68 24.44
CA ALA A 308 8.32 13.97 25.03
C ALA A 308 6.94 14.04 25.72
N ASP A 309 6.22 12.91 25.82
CA ASP A 309 4.83 12.85 26.28
C ASP A 309 3.94 13.93 25.63
N ALA A 310 4.16 14.17 24.34
CA ALA A 310 3.52 15.26 23.62
C ALA A 310 2.11 14.88 23.16
N HIS A 311 1.26 15.89 23.02
CA HIS A 311 -0.10 15.73 22.49
C HIS A 311 -0.56 16.97 21.72
N TRP A 312 -1.58 16.80 20.87
CA TRP A 312 -2.21 17.90 20.15
C TRP A 312 -3.13 18.71 21.06
N ASN A 313 -3.11 20.04 20.93
CA ASN A 313 -4.17 20.89 21.48
C ASN A 313 -5.20 21.21 20.39
N ASN A 314 -6.44 20.75 20.60
CA ASN A 314 -7.55 20.88 19.67
C ASN A 314 -8.54 22.00 20.01
N GLU A 315 -8.31 22.73 21.10
CA GLU A 315 -9.13 23.88 21.47
C GLU A 315 -8.74 25.14 20.69
N ASN A 316 -7.59 25.10 20.00
CA ASN A 316 -7.04 26.18 19.20
C ASN A 316 -7.19 25.91 17.69
N GLU A 317 -6.36 26.55 16.87
CA GLU A 317 -6.40 26.41 15.42
C GLU A 317 -5.89 25.02 14.96
N PRO A 318 -6.44 24.49 13.86
CA PRO A 318 -5.97 23.25 13.27
C PRO A 318 -4.53 23.34 12.77
N VAL A 319 -3.89 22.18 12.61
CA VAL A 319 -2.55 22.08 12.01
C VAL A 319 -2.63 22.53 10.56
N LYS A 320 -1.77 23.47 10.21
CA LYS A 320 -1.64 24.03 8.86
C LYS A 320 -0.34 23.55 8.25
N LEU A 321 -0.36 23.03 7.03
CA LEU A 321 0.82 22.75 6.22
C LEU A 321 0.87 23.75 5.06
N TRP A 322 1.99 24.44 4.91
CA TRP A 322 2.24 25.37 3.81
C TRP A 322 3.30 24.81 2.86
N VAL A 323 2.95 24.76 1.56
CA VAL A 323 3.82 24.28 0.49
C VAL A 323 4.41 25.47 -0.27
N ASN A 324 5.73 25.68 -0.18
CA ASN A 324 6.40 26.73 -0.93
C ASN A 324 6.94 26.19 -2.27
N ALA A 325 6.10 26.21 -3.30
CA ALA A 325 6.46 25.82 -4.65
C ALA A 325 7.17 26.97 -5.40
N LEU A 326 8.49 27.09 -5.21
CA LEU A 326 9.33 28.10 -5.88
C LEU A 326 10.01 27.56 -7.14
N GLY A 327 10.55 28.44 -7.98
CA GLY A 327 11.43 28.04 -9.10
C GLY A 327 10.72 27.27 -10.20
N GLY A 328 9.47 27.65 -10.53
CA GLY A 328 8.67 27.03 -11.59
C GLY A 328 7.95 25.75 -11.19
N TRP A 329 8.15 25.26 -9.95
CA TRP A 329 7.36 24.17 -9.41
C TRP A 329 5.91 24.58 -9.22
N LYS A 330 5.01 23.63 -9.41
CA LYS A 330 3.57 23.80 -9.19
C LYS A 330 3.13 22.86 -8.09
N THR A 331 2.17 23.28 -7.28
CA THR A 331 1.53 22.45 -6.26
C THR A 331 0.04 22.37 -6.52
N ASP A 332 -0.58 21.22 -6.26
CA ASP A 332 -2.03 21.10 -6.35
C ASP A 332 -2.73 21.79 -5.18
N ARG A 333 -2.06 22.00 -4.05
CA ARG A 333 -2.55 22.72 -2.87
C ARG A 333 -1.41 23.50 -2.22
N GLN A 334 -1.64 24.77 -1.90
CA GLN A 334 -0.63 25.62 -1.27
C GLN A 334 -0.74 25.60 0.26
N LEU A 335 -1.95 25.74 0.80
CA LEU A 335 -2.29 25.51 2.19
C LEU A 335 -3.11 24.22 2.34
N LEU A 336 -2.72 23.41 3.31
CA LEU A 336 -3.49 22.26 3.74
C LEU A 336 -3.79 22.39 5.23
N ILE A 337 -4.97 21.94 5.64
CA ILE A 337 -5.45 22.04 7.02
C ILE A 337 -5.92 20.65 7.45
N ALA A 338 -5.35 20.12 8.53
CA ALA A 338 -5.83 18.88 9.12
C ALA A 338 -7.03 19.18 10.03
N PRO A 339 -8.08 18.33 10.02
CA PRO A 339 -9.19 18.51 10.95
C PRO A 339 -8.72 18.43 12.40
N LEU A 340 -9.39 19.17 13.28
CA LEU A 340 -9.19 19.06 14.72
C LEU A 340 -9.65 17.68 15.21
N GLY A 341 -8.99 17.18 16.26
CA GLY A 341 -9.41 15.95 16.94
C GLY A 341 -10.75 16.11 17.65
N GLU A 342 -11.41 15.00 17.94
CA GLU A 342 -12.75 14.97 18.57
C GLU A 342 -12.75 15.35 20.06
N ARG A 343 -11.57 15.45 20.68
CA ARG A 343 -11.38 15.80 22.10
C ARG A 343 -10.40 16.96 22.24
N PRO A 344 -10.42 17.73 23.34
CA PRO A 344 -9.50 18.84 23.57
C PRO A 344 -8.02 18.47 23.40
N GLU A 345 -7.65 17.26 23.83
CA GLU A 345 -6.30 16.73 23.74
C GLU A 345 -6.31 15.32 23.14
N THR A 346 -5.41 15.07 22.21
CA THR A 346 -5.35 13.80 21.50
C THR A 346 -3.94 13.46 21.00
N ASN A 347 -3.69 12.16 20.78
CA ASN A 347 -2.39 11.61 20.36
C ASN A 347 -2.44 10.92 18.98
N GLU A 348 -3.46 11.21 18.18
CA GLU A 348 -3.61 10.64 16.85
C GLU A 348 -2.52 11.11 15.90
N SER A 349 -2.24 10.30 14.87
CA SER A 349 -1.43 10.75 13.75
C SER A 349 -2.23 11.68 12.86
N ARG A 350 -1.58 12.73 12.34
CA ARG A 350 -2.15 13.63 11.34
C ARG A 350 -1.37 13.50 10.04
N SER A 351 -2.06 13.43 8.93
CA SER A 351 -1.45 13.23 7.62
C SER A 351 -1.87 14.30 6.64
N PHE A 352 -0.92 14.76 5.84
CA PHE A 352 -1.12 15.67 4.73
C PHE A 352 -0.61 15.03 3.46
N GLU A 353 -1.33 15.24 2.37
CA GLU A 353 -0.91 14.80 1.05
C GLU A 353 -1.14 15.91 0.03
N PHE A 354 -0.13 16.16 -0.78
CA PHE A 354 -0.18 17.12 -1.88
C PHE A 354 0.68 16.62 -3.04
N GLU A 355 0.44 17.19 -4.21
CA GLU A 355 1.16 16.86 -5.43
C GLU A 355 2.01 18.03 -5.88
N LEU A 356 3.22 17.71 -6.32
CA LEU A 356 4.14 18.68 -6.89
C LEU A 356 4.41 18.31 -8.33
N LYS A 357 4.32 19.26 -9.25
CA LYS A 357 4.75 19.11 -10.63
C LYS A 357 6.05 19.86 -10.84
N SER A 358 7.05 19.15 -11.35
CA SER A 358 8.36 19.71 -11.65
C SER A 358 8.35 20.58 -12.92
N PRO A 359 9.26 21.58 -13.02
CA PRO A 359 9.55 22.26 -14.28
C PRO A 359 10.06 21.28 -15.35
N ASP A 360 9.81 21.60 -16.63
CA ASP A 360 10.21 20.78 -17.77
C ASP A 360 11.74 20.75 -17.99
N ASP A 361 12.48 21.70 -17.41
CA ASP A 361 13.93 21.86 -17.53
C ASP A 361 14.71 21.49 -16.26
N ALA A 362 14.02 20.95 -15.25
CA ALA A 362 14.60 20.61 -13.95
C ALA A 362 15.70 19.54 -14.05
N LYS A 363 16.72 19.61 -13.18
CA LYS A 363 17.87 18.68 -13.17
C LYS A 363 18.36 18.39 -11.76
N GLY A 364 18.99 17.23 -11.59
CA GLY A 364 19.73 16.88 -10.38
C GLY A 364 18.82 16.53 -9.19
N SER A 365 18.96 17.24 -8.07
CA SER A 365 18.11 17.05 -6.90
C SER A 365 17.71 18.41 -6.36
N VAL A 366 16.45 18.54 -5.98
CA VAL A 366 15.86 19.78 -5.47
C VAL A 366 15.30 19.51 -4.08
N ARG A 367 15.55 20.44 -3.16
CA ARG A 367 14.94 20.49 -1.83
C ARG A 367 13.94 21.62 -1.78
N LEU A 368 12.66 21.30 -1.73
CA LEU A 368 11.58 22.27 -1.59
C LEU A 368 11.34 22.58 -0.11
N SER A 369 11.05 23.85 0.18
CA SER A 369 10.76 24.30 1.54
C SER A 369 9.27 24.17 1.78
N THR A 370 8.87 23.30 2.70
CA THR A 370 7.50 23.29 3.24
C THR A 370 7.59 23.45 4.75
N TYR A 371 6.50 23.85 5.40
CA TYR A 371 6.48 23.94 6.85
C TYR A 371 5.08 23.68 7.39
N THR A 372 5.01 23.31 8.66
CA THR A 372 3.75 23.18 9.39
C THR A 372 3.72 24.12 10.57
N LEU A 373 2.51 24.56 10.90
CA LEU A 373 2.19 25.35 12.08
C LEU A 373 1.14 24.61 12.89
N TYR A 374 1.34 24.50 14.20
CA TYR A 374 0.48 23.71 15.06
C TYR A 374 0.56 24.11 16.53
N TYR A 375 -0.46 23.72 17.28
CA TYR A 375 -0.45 23.75 18.73
C TYR A 375 -0.15 22.35 19.29
N ALA A 376 0.88 22.25 20.13
CA ALA A 376 1.24 21.04 20.85
C ALA A 376 1.68 21.37 22.28
N CYS A 377 1.47 20.43 23.19
CA CYS A 377 1.83 20.56 24.60
C CYS A 377 2.79 19.42 25.01
N GLU A 378 3.57 19.64 26.06
CA GLU A 378 4.52 18.67 26.61
C GLU A 378 4.00 18.13 27.96
N GLY A 379 3.56 16.86 28.01
CA GLY A 379 2.93 16.27 29.18
C GLY A 379 1.54 16.85 29.51
N ILE A 380 0.81 16.22 30.43
CA ILE A 380 -0.61 16.50 30.73
C ILE A 380 -0.85 17.93 31.29
N ASP A 381 0.08 18.44 32.10
CA ASP A 381 0.01 19.81 32.68
C ASP A 381 0.92 20.81 31.95
N GLY A 382 1.40 20.42 30.75
CA GLY A 382 2.37 21.16 29.96
C GLY A 382 1.87 22.50 29.44
N THR A 383 2.79 23.43 29.22
CA THR A 383 2.46 24.64 28.47
C THR A 383 2.27 24.28 26.99
N CYS A 384 1.07 24.56 26.46
CA CYS A 384 0.82 24.44 25.03
C CYS A 384 1.47 25.59 24.25
N LEU A 385 2.17 25.26 23.19
CA LEU A 385 2.93 26.21 22.37
C LEU A 385 2.41 26.21 20.94
N TYR A 386 2.36 27.39 20.33
CA TYR A 386 2.20 27.53 18.88
C TYR A 386 3.57 27.45 18.22
N LEU A 387 3.80 26.37 17.47
CA LEU A 387 5.11 25.99 16.96
C LEU A 387 5.10 25.87 15.44
N ARG A 388 6.29 26.01 14.88
CA ARG A 388 6.61 25.79 13.48
C ARG A 388 7.55 24.59 13.35
N GLN A 389 7.32 23.76 12.35
CA GLN A 389 8.28 22.75 11.94
C GLN A 389 8.55 22.88 10.45
N ASP A 390 9.83 23.07 10.10
CA ASP A 390 10.24 23.09 8.69
C ASP A 390 10.32 21.65 8.18
N ILE A 391 9.67 21.39 7.04
CA ILE A 391 9.49 20.08 6.43
C ILE A 391 10.17 20.13 5.05
N PRO A 392 11.44 19.75 4.93
CA PRO A 392 12.10 19.70 3.63
C PRO A 392 11.53 18.55 2.80
N VAL A 393 11.21 18.83 1.54
CA VAL A 393 10.79 17.80 0.57
C VAL A 393 11.89 17.64 -0.47
N ASP A 394 12.52 16.47 -0.47
CA ASP A 394 13.60 16.14 -1.41
C ASP A 394 13.05 15.40 -2.64
N VAL A 395 13.23 15.98 -3.82
CA VAL A 395 12.87 15.35 -5.10
C VAL A 395 14.13 15.14 -5.93
N ARG A 396 14.27 13.95 -6.49
CA ARG A 396 15.42 13.56 -7.32
C ARG A 396 14.98 13.35 -8.75
N PHE A 397 15.79 13.82 -9.69
CA PHE A 397 15.58 13.58 -11.11
C PHE A 397 16.39 12.37 -11.58
N GLU A 398 15.83 11.62 -12.53
CA GLU A 398 16.57 10.61 -13.27
C GLU A 398 17.79 11.25 -13.98
N ARG A 399 18.86 10.46 -14.11
CA ARG A 399 20.12 10.91 -14.72
C ARG A 399 20.07 10.87 -16.24
#